data_AF-A0A258W8Z5-F1
#
_entry.id   AF-A0A258W8Z5-F1
#
_cell.length_a   1.000
_cell.length_b   1.000
_cell.length_c   1.000
_cell.angle_alpha   90.00
_cell.angle_beta   90.00
_cell.angle_gamma   90.00
#
_symmetry.space_group_name_H-M   'P 1'
#
loop_
_entity.id
_entity.type
_entity.pdbx_description
1 polymer ?
#
loop_
_entity_poly.entity_id
_entity_poly.type
_entity_poly.pdbx_seq_one_letter_code
_entity_poly.pdbx_strand_id
1 'polypeptide(L)'
;MKIGLFGGTFNPPHLGHINSIETVRRKMGLDKIFLIPAFQNPIKKELDGPPPEHRLNMVKAAVQGYEKQFEVDTQELTRKGMSYTKDTIAEYRKTYEAKELFLILGADNLDTFDKWKDYKKILEETNLIITTRPGHDIPHEKSDLPKFLQDLTADLEFNFIELTTGRSIQFVTLDDIEVSSTELRKKLRTGRPVTKYLPLAVENYIKEHGLYRDFGQKVKDYKQFALFCSNILEDKKGIMTHSYDLTNMSAPAEYTVISSGTSTRHAVSLADSLTGAVKDEFNLLPQSVEGTEEGRWVVIDYGALIVHIFYDFVRQEYNLERLWKDAVPLKNNLLK
;
A
#
# COMPACT_ATOMS: atom_id res chain seq x y z
N MET A 1 -2.53 -17.42 29.33
CA MET A 1 -1.85 -17.57 28.02
C MET A 1 -1.75 -16.18 27.40
N LYS A 2 -0.60 -15.74 26.89
CA LYS A 2 -0.42 -14.43 26.26
C LYS A 2 -0.59 -14.55 24.75
N ILE A 3 -1.61 -13.89 24.21
CA ILE A 3 -2.04 -14.00 22.82
C ILE A 3 -1.82 -12.68 22.08
N GLY A 4 -1.03 -12.72 21.01
CA GLY A 4 -0.87 -11.60 20.10
C GLY A 4 -1.94 -11.60 19.01
N LEU A 5 -2.49 -10.44 18.69
CA LEU A 5 -3.41 -10.21 17.59
C LEU A 5 -2.71 -9.29 16.58
N PHE A 6 -2.46 -9.79 15.37
CA PHE A 6 -1.78 -9.04 14.32
C PHE A 6 -2.67 -8.91 13.08
N GLY A 7 -3.44 -7.83 13.06
CA GLY A 7 -4.34 -7.48 11.97
C GLY A 7 -3.63 -6.78 10.82
N GLY A 8 -4.02 -7.07 9.59
CA GLY A 8 -3.39 -6.43 8.44
C GLY A 8 -4.09 -6.69 7.11
N THR A 9 -3.83 -5.84 6.14
CA THR A 9 -4.29 -6.09 4.76
C THR A 9 -3.49 -7.22 4.10
N PHE A 10 -2.19 -7.36 4.42
CA PHE A 10 -1.27 -8.35 3.86
C PHE A 10 -1.31 -8.43 2.32
N ASN A 11 -0.84 -7.36 1.66
CA ASN A 11 -1.01 -7.19 0.23
C ASN A 11 0.29 -6.77 -0.49
N PRO A 12 1.27 -7.68 -0.64
CA PRO A 12 1.33 -9.03 -0.05
C PRO A 12 1.92 -9.04 1.38
N PRO A 13 1.78 -10.14 2.16
CA PRO A 13 2.64 -10.36 3.32
C PRO A 13 4.12 -10.46 2.90
N HIS A 14 5.04 -10.09 3.78
CA HIS A 14 6.47 -9.96 3.46
C HIS A 14 7.32 -10.21 4.71
N LEU A 15 8.64 -10.36 4.52
CA LEU A 15 9.57 -10.70 5.60
C LEU A 15 9.57 -9.66 6.73
N GLY A 16 9.35 -8.37 6.42
CA GLY A 16 9.15 -7.35 7.46
C GLY A 16 8.01 -7.67 8.44
N HIS A 17 6.88 -8.22 7.97
CA HIS A 17 5.79 -8.64 8.84
C HIS A 17 6.19 -9.84 9.71
N ILE A 18 6.83 -10.85 9.11
CA ILE A 18 7.24 -12.07 9.82
C ILE A 18 8.30 -11.79 10.87
N ASN A 19 9.30 -10.96 10.52
CA ASN A 19 10.33 -10.54 11.45
C ASN A 19 9.76 -9.73 12.63
N SER A 20 8.81 -8.83 12.34
CA SER A 20 8.11 -8.04 13.36
C SER A 20 7.40 -8.93 14.38
N ILE A 21 6.52 -9.84 13.90
CA ILE A 21 5.75 -10.69 14.82
C ILE A 21 6.62 -11.69 15.59
N GLU A 22 7.68 -12.25 14.99
CA GLU A 22 8.58 -13.16 15.72
C GLU A 22 9.42 -12.42 16.76
N THR A 23 9.87 -11.21 16.46
CA THR A 23 10.58 -10.34 17.41
C THR A 23 9.70 -10.00 18.59
N VAL A 24 8.47 -9.55 18.32
CA VAL A 24 7.47 -9.26 19.35
C VAL A 24 7.17 -10.49 20.18
N ARG A 25 6.89 -11.65 19.56
CA ARG A 25 6.60 -12.90 20.26
C ARG A 25 7.69 -13.26 21.26
N ARG A 26 8.97 -13.17 20.84
CA ARG A 26 10.13 -13.48 21.68
C ARG A 26 10.31 -12.47 22.81
N LYS A 27 10.36 -11.18 22.50
CA LYS A 27 10.62 -10.12 23.50
C LYS A 27 9.51 -10.03 24.55
N MET A 28 8.27 -10.29 24.15
CA MET A 28 7.08 -10.14 25.01
C MET A 28 6.64 -11.45 25.67
N GLY A 29 7.27 -12.57 25.29
CA GLY A 29 6.90 -13.91 25.75
C GLY A 29 5.47 -14.29 25.39
N LEU A 30 5.04 -14.00 24.16
CA LEU A 30 3.72 -14.41 23.68
C LEU A 30 3.72 -15.91 23.37
N ASP A 31 2.68 -16.60 23.83
CA ASP A 31 2.49 -18.03 23.60
C ASP A 31 2.10 -18.30 22.14
N LYS A 32 1.28 -17.43 21.57
CA LYS A 32 0.78 -17.54 20.20
C LYS A 32 0.45 -16.17 19.60
N ILE A 33 0.58 -16.04 18.28
CA ILE A 33 0.09 -14.87 17.53
C ILE A 33 -0.91 -15.31 16.48
N PHE A 34 -2.08 -14.65 16.46
CA PHE A 34 -3.05 -14.78 15.39
C PHE A 34 -2.83 -13.68 14.34
N LEU A 35 -2.55 -14.09 13.11
CA LEU A 35 -2.52 -13.20 11.95
C LEU A 35 -3.95 -13.12 11.40
N ILE A 36 -4.48 -11.91 11.31
CA ILE A 36 -5.89 -11.68 10.98
C ILE A 36 -5.96 -10.85 9.68
N PRO A 37 -6.07 -11.50 8.51
CA PRO A 37 -6.20 -10.78 7.25
C PRO A 37 -7.52 -10.03 7.20
N ALA A 38 -7.47 -8.74 6.89
CA ALA A 38 -8.67 -7.93 6.79
C ALA A 38 -9.48 -8.27 5.53
N PHE A 39 -10.81 -8.32 5.62
CA PHE A 39 -11.66 -8.40 4.42
C PHE A 39 -11.56 -7.08 3.65
N GLN A 40 -11.98 -5.98 4.29
CA GLN A 40 -11.83 -4.62 3.79
C GLN A 40 -11.36 -3.72 4.93
N ASN A 41 -10.20 -3.07 4.76
CA ASN A 41 -9.68 -2.13 5.75
C ASN A 41 -10.56 -0.86 5.78
N PRO A 42 -11.11 -0.44 6.94
CA PRO A 42 -12.01 0.72 7.03
C PRO A 42 -11.38 2.06 6.61
N ILE A 43 -10.05 2.19 6.68
CA ILE A 43 -9.31 3.41 6.36
C ILE A 43 -8.97 3.47 4.86
N LYS A 44 -8.77 2.31 4.21
CA LYS A 44 -8.40 2.24 2.79
C LYS A 44 -9.65 2.19 1.91
N LYS A 45 -9.93 3.27 1.18
CA LYS A 45 -11.12 3.41 0.32
C LYS A 45 -11.17 2.41 -0.83
N GLU A 46 -10.02 2.07 -1.42
CA GLU A 46 -9.91 1.06 -2.48
C GLU A 46 -8.67 0.20 -2.27
N LEU A 47 -8.81 -1.12 -2.43
CA LEU A 47 -7.70 -2.06 -2.31
C LEU A 47 -7.04 -2.27 -3.67
N ASP A 48 -5.85 -1.71 -3.85
CA ASP A 48 -4.98 -2.02 -4.98
C ASP A 48 -4.30 -3.38 -4.79
N GLY A 49 -4.92 -4.48 -5.25
CA GLY A 49 -4.37 -5.83 -5.13
C GLY A 49 -5.38 -6.95 -5.36
N PRO A 50 -4.98 -8.21 -5.13
CA PRO A 50 -5.86 -9.35 -5.32
C PRO A 50 -6.95 -9.41 -4.24
N PRO A 51 -8.06 -10.13 -4.52
CA PRO A 51 -9.17 -10.29 -3.59
C PRO A 51 -8.76 -10.99 -2.28
N PRO A 52 -9.59 -10.89 -1.22
CA PRO A 52 -9.25 -11.38 0.12
C PRO A 52 -8.76 -12.83 0.17
N GLU A 53 -9.26 -13.71 -0.68
CA GLU A 53 -8.92 -15.14 -0.71
C GLU A 53 -7.43 -15.35 -1.05
N HIS A 54 -6.90 -14.60 -2.02
CA HIS A 54 -5.48 -14.67 -2.36
C HIS A 54 -4.61 -14.12 -1.23
N ARG A 55 -5.05 -13.05 -0.55
CA ARG A 55 -4.32 -12.47 0.59
C ARG A 55 -4.27 -13.47 1.75
N LEU A 56 -5.38 -14.15 2.03
CA LEU A 56 -5.42 -15.24 3.01
C LEU A 56 -4.42 -16.35 2.68
N ASN A 57 -4.41 -16.81 1.42
CA ASN A 57 -3.50 -17.88 1.01
C ASN A 57 -2.03 -17.45 1.06
N MET A 58 -1.72 -16.20 0.71
CA MET A 58 -0.39 -15.65 0.89
C MET A 58 0.00 -15.56 2.37
N VAL A 59 -0.92 -15.22 3.27
CA VAL A 59 -0.63 -15.18 4.72
C VAL A 59 -0.35 -16.58 5.25
N LYS A 60 -1.15 -17.58 4.85
CA LYS A 60 -0.88 -19.00 5.17
C LYS A 60 0.49 -19.46 4.64
N ALA A 61 0.82 -19.10 3.40
CA ALA A 61 2.12 -19.40 2.82
C ALA A 61 3.27 -18.68 3.56
N ALA A 62 3.05 -17.46 4.03
CA ALA A 62 4.07 -16.65 4.72
C ALA A 62 4.48 -17.23 6.07
N VAL A 63 3.58 -17.95 6.75
CA VAL A 63 3.81 -18.56 8.07
C VAL A 63 4.02 -20.08 8.01
N GLN A 64 4.20 -20.63 6.82
CA GLN A 64 4.51 -22.05 6.65
C GLN A 64 5.81 -22.40 7.42
N GLY A 65 5.75 -23.44 8.26
CA GLY A 65 6.83 -23.84 9.15
C GLY A 65 6.82 -23.18 10.54
N TYR A 66 5.88 -22.26 10.81
CA TYR A 66 5.70 -21.58 12.10
C TYR A 66 4.37 -21.93 12.79
N GLU A 67 3.77 -23.08 12.46
CA GLU A 67 2.40 -23.44 12.88
C GLU A 67 2.24 -23.57 14.40
N LYS A 68 3.34 -23.74 15.14
CA LYS A 68 3.32 -23.75 16.61
C LYS A 68 3.18 -22.36 17.20
N GLN A 69 3.75 -21.35 16.56
CA GLN A 69 3.82 -19.97 17.04
C GLN A 69 2.72 -19.09 16.45
N PHE A 70 2.35 -19.35 15.20
CA PHE A 70 1.48 -18.51 14.38
C PHE A 70 0.26 -19.27 13.88
N GLU A 71 -0.91 -18.64 14.00
CA GLU A 71 -2.16 -19.14 13.42
C GLU A 71 -2.80 -18.07 12.55
N VAL A 72 -3.38 -18.47 11.42
CA VAL A 72 -4.08 -17.55 10.53
C VAL A 72 -5.58 -17.62 10.84
N ASP A 73 -6.13 -16.51 11.31
CA ASP A 73 -7.54 -16.39 11.66
C ASP A 73 -8.33 -15.76 10.50
N THR A 74 -9.39 -16.45 10.07
CA THR A 74 -10.24 -16.06 8.95
C THR A 74 -11.48 -15.27 9.36
N GLN A 75 -11.67 -14.96 10.65
CA GLN A 75 -12.93 -14.40 11.16
C GLN A 75 -13.42 -13.16 10.39
N GLU A 76 -12.51 -12.27 10.00
CA GLU A 76 -12.85 -11.04 9.29
C GLU A 76 -13.29 -11.33 7.84
N LEU A 77 -12.66 -12.31 7.19
CA LEU A 77 -13.07 -12.79 5.86
C LEU A 77 -14.43 -13.49 5.92
N THR A 78 -14.68 -14.27 6.97
CA THR A 78 -15.97 -14.94 7.19
C THR A 78 -17.09 -13.92 7.46
N ARG A 79 -16.82 -12.90 8.28
CA ARG A 79 -17.78 -11.83 8.61
C ARG A 79 -18.09 -10.94 7.41
N LYS A 80 -17.13 -10.76 6.50
CA LYS A 80 -17.19 -9.86 5.34
C LYS A 80 -17.40 -8.39 5.74
N GLY A 81 -17.45 -7.50 4.75
CA GLY A 81 -17.63 -6.07 4.97
C GLY A 81 -16.43 -5.40 5.65
N MET A 82 -16.67 -4.30 6.36
CA MET A 82 -15.58 -3.54 6.99
C MET A 82 -14.99 -4.29 8.19
N SER A 83 -13.67 -4.44 8.19
CA SER A 83 -12.88 -5.04 9.25
C SER A 83 -12.63 -4.05 10.40
N TYR A 84 -13.55 -3.95 11.35
CA TYR A 84 -13.32 -3.14 12.56
C TYR A 84 -12.63 -3.96 13.66
N THR A 85 -11.49 -3.47 14.14
CA THR A 85 -10.68 -4.14 15.18
C THR A 85 -11.46 -4.40 16.47
N LYS A 86 -12.37 -3.50 16.87
CA LYS A 86 -13.24 -3.71 18.04
C LYS A 86 -14.10 -4.99 17.94
N ASP A 87 -14.58 -5.30 16.73
CA ASP A 87 -15.47 -6.44 16.51
C ASP A 87 -14.66 -7.74 16.50
N THR A 88 -13.43 -7.66 16.01
CA THR A 88 -12.44 -8.74 16.04
C THR A 88 -12.01 -9.06 17.48
N ILE A 89 -11.68 -8.05 18.28
CA ILE A 89 -11.32 -8.22 19.69
C ILE A 89 -12.50 -8.77 20.49
N ALA A 90 -13.71 -8.30 20.24
CA ALA A 90 -14.91 -8.82 20.90
C ALA A 90 -15.12 -10.33 20.68
N GLU A 91 -14.71 -10.89 19.52
CA GLU A 91 -14.74 -12.34 19.29
C GLU A 91 -13.72 -13.07 20.17
N TYR A 92 -12.47 -12.57 20.23
CA TYR A 92 -11.44 -13.14 21.11
C TYR A 92 -11.81 -13.06 22.60
N ARG A 93 -12.51 -11.99 23.01
CA ARG A 93 -12.95 -11.78 24.39
C ARG A 93 -13.99 -12.79 24.88
N LYS A 94 -14.63 -13.56 23.98
CA LYS A 94 -15.49 -14.68 24.36
C LYS A 94 -14.69 -15.86 24.95
N THR A 95 -13.40 -15.96 24.63
CA THR A 95 -12.55 -17.09 25.00
C THR A 95 -11.38 -16.69 25.91
N TYR A 96 -10.78 -15.52 25.68
CA TYR A 96 -9.58 -15.05 26.39
C TYR A 96 -9.86 -13.84 27.25
N GLU A 97 -9.16 -13.71 28.38
CA GLU A 97 -9.23 -12.53 29.23
C GLU A 97 -8.60 -11.30 28.56
N ALA A 98 -9.08 -10.09 28.86
CA ALA A 98 -8.53 -8.86 28.27
C ALA A 98 -7.03 -8.68 28.58
N LYS A 99 -6.60 -9.08 29.78
CA LYS A 99 -5.19 -9.04 30.21
C LYS A 99 -4.28 -10.00 29.43
N GLU A 100 -4.86 -10.97 28.75
CA GLU A 100 -4.18 -11.99 27.96
C GLU A 100 -4.03 -11.61 26.48
N LEU A 101 -4.79 -10.62 26.01
CA LEU A 101 -4.79 -10.16 24.63
C LEU A 101 -3.84 -8.98 24.44
N PHE A 102 -3.09 -9.04 23.34
CA PHE A 102 -2.11 -8.02 22.95
C PHE A 102 -2.30 -7.70 21.46
N LEU A 103 -2.87 -6.53 21.15
CA LEU A 103 -2.98 -6.04 19.78
C LEU A 103 -1.63 -5.46 19.34
N ILE A 104 -1.05 -6.04 18.30
CA ILE A 104 0.26 -5.66 17.76
C ILE A 104 0.05 -4.70 16.59
N LEU A 105 0.62 -3.49 16.66
CA LEU A 105 0.56 -2.48 15.60
C LEU A 105 1.87 -1.69 15.50
N GLY A 106 2.08 -1.01 14.37
CA GLY A 106 3.21 -0.09 14.19
C GLY A 106 2.95 1.27 14.85
N ALA A 107 4.02 1.99 15.21
CA ALA A 107 3.92 3.34 15.79
C ALA A 107 3.09 4.32 14.93
N ASP A 108 3.16 4.19 13.61
CA ASP A 108 2.36 4.94 12.64
C ASP A 108 0.84 4.80 12.85
N ASN A 109 0.39 3.66 13.37
CA ASN A 109 -1.03 3.42 13.67
C ASN A 109 -1.43 4.01 15.02
N LEU A 110 -0.50 4.22 15.95
CA LEU A 110 -0.78 4.82 17.26
C LEU A 110 -1.18 6.30 17.12
N ASP A 111 -0.51 7.04 16.24
CA ASP A 111 -0.75 8.46 15.97
C ASP A 111 -2.16 8.77 15.48
N THR A 112 -2.83 7.77 14.90
CA THR A 112 -4.18 7.90 14.35
C THR A 112 -5.18 6.92 14.97
N PHE A 113 -4.82 6.33 16.12
CA PHE A 113 -5.62 5.30 16.76
C PHE A 113 -6.96 5.82 17.30
N ASP A 114 -7.04 7.10 17.65
CA ASP A 114 -8.28 7.79 18.04
C ASP A 114 -9.34 7.83 16.93
N LYS A 115 -8.92 7.65 15.66
CA LYS A 115 -9.81 7.55 14.50
C LYS A 115 -10.39 6.15 14.31
N TRP A 116 -9.90 5.16 15.04
CA TRP A 116 -10.41 3.79 14.97
C TRP A 116 -11.78 3.71 15.65
N LYS A 117 -12.68 2.94 15.05
CA LYS A 117 -14.04 2.79 15.57
C LYS A 117 -14.02 2.22 16.98
N ASP A 118 -14.61 2.95 17.92
CA ASP A 118 -14.65 2.67 19.37
C ASP A 118 -13.27 2.36 19.98
N TYR A 119 -12.24 3.14 19.62
CA TYR A 119 -10.88 2.93 20.13
C TYR A 119 -10.78 2.80 21.66
N LYS A 120 -11.63 3.51 22.43
CA LYS A 120 -11.67 3.40 23.89
C LYS A 120 -12.01 1.99 24.36
N LYS A 121 -12.99 1.36 23.72
CA LYS A 121 -13.37 -0.03 24.00
C LYS A 121 -12.22 -0.99 23.69
N ILE A 122 -11.47 -0.72 22.63
CA ILE A 122 -10.25 -1.49 22.32
C ILE A 122 -9.25 -1.38 23.49
N LEU A 123 -9.00 -0.18 24.01
CA LEU A 123 -8.10 0.05 25.15
C LEU A 123 -8.61 -0.52 26.49
N GLU A 124 -9.88 -0.91 26.59
CA GLU A 124 -10.44 -1.63 27.76
C GLU A 124 -10.27 -3.15 27.61
N GLU A 125 -10.37 -3.66 26.38
CA GLU A 125 -10.46 -5.08 26.07
C GLU A 125 -9.13 -5.75 25.66
N THR A 126 -8.06 -4.97 25.42
CA THR A 126 -6.75 -5.53 25.07
C THR A 126 -5.60 -4.66 25.61
N ASN A 127 -4.43 -5.27 25.78
CA ASN A 127 -3.17 -4.54 25.82
C ASN A 127 -2.74 -4.19 24.39
N LEU A 128 -1.84 -3.20 24.24
CA LEU A 128 -1.21 -2.86 22.97
C LEU A 128 0.28 -3.18 23.00
N ILE A 129 0.80 -3.66 21.86
CA ILE A 129 2.23 -3.73 21.59
C ILE A 129 2.50 -2.85 20.38
N ILE A 130 3.28 -1.79 20.58
CA ILE A 130 3.64 -0.81 19.56
C ILE A 130 5.03 -1.12 19.06
N THR A 131 5.13 -1.46 17.78
CA THR A 131 6.40 -1.72 17.14
C THR A 131 6.99 -0.44 16.58
N THR A 132 8.24 -0.16 16.93
CA THR A 132 9.01 1.00 16.44
C THR A 132 10.18 0.54 15.58
N ARG A 133 10.67 1.44 14.73
CA ARG A 133 11.91 1.24 13.96
C ARG A 133 13.09 1.92 14.67
N PRO A 134 14.34 1.49 14.41
CA PRO A 134 15.51 2.19 14.90
C PRO A 134 15.47 3.67 14.50
N GLY A 135 15.72 4.57 15.46
CA GLY A 135 15.65 6.02 15.24
C GLY A 135 14.25 6.63 15.32
N HIS A 136 13.22 5.85 15.68
CA HIS A 136 11.92 6.38 16.07
C HIS A 136 11.87 6.56 17.59
N ASP A 137 11.46 7.74 18.04
CA ASP A 137 11.46 8.08 19.46
C ASP A 137 10.40 7.26 20.20
N ILE A 138 10.81 6.70 21.35
CA ILE A 138 9.89 6.09 22.29
C ILE A 138 9.49 7.18 23.28
N PRO A 139 8.20 7.36 23.60
CA PRO A 139 7.75 8.40 24.53
C PRO A 139 8.51 8.33 25.85
N HIS A 140 9.07 9.46 26.27
CA HIS A 140 9.79 9.61 27.54
C HIS A 140 8.94 10.33 28.59
N GLU A 141 8.00 11.15 28.15
CA GLU A 141 7.04 11.85 29.00
C GLU A 141 5.63 11.88 28.39
N LYS A 142 4.62 12.24 29.19
CA LYS A 142 3.22 12.26 28.72
C LYS A 142 3.02 13.22 27.54
N SER A 143 3.80 14.29 27.45
CA SER A 143 3.76 15.27 26.34
C SER A 143 4.06 14.65 24.98
N ASP A 144 4.89 13.61 24.95
CA ASP A 144 5.28 12.91 23.72
C ASP A 144 4.15 12.03 23.15
N LEU A 145 3.15 11.72 23.97
CA LEU A 145 2.03 10.88 23.56
C LEU A 145 1.00 11.67 22.76
N PRO A 146 0.30 11.01 21.81
CA PRO A 146 -0.90 11.55 21.20
C PRO A 146 -1.88 12.06 22.27
N LYS A 147 -2.46 13.24 22.04
CA LYS A 147 -3.29 13.95 23.03
C LYS A 147 -4.38 13.08 23.68
N PHE A 148 -5.00 12.19 22.90
CA PHE A 148 -6.05 11.29 23.40
C PHE A 148 -5.55 10.24 24.41
N LEU A 149 -4.26 9.90 24.39
CA LEU A 149 -3.65 8.95 25.34
C LEU A 149 -3.18 9.63 26.62
N GLN A 150 -2.88 10.92 26.59
CA GLN A 150 -2.36 11.64 27.77
C GLN A 150 -3.32 11.51 28.96
N ASP A 151 -4.62 11.73 28.72
CA ASP A 151 -5.68 11.61 29.74
C ASP A 151 -5.98 10.15 30.13
N LEU A 152 -5.61 9.20 29.26
CA LEU A 152 -5.79 7.76 29.51
C LEU A 152 -4.57 7.12 30.16
N THR A 153 -3.47 7.86 30.31
CA THR A 153 -2.21 7.37 30.89
C THR A 153 -2.25 7.51 32.41
N ALA A 154 -2.36 6.39 33.11
CA ALA A 154 -2.22 6.33 34.56
C ALA A 154 -0.75 6.53 34.94
N ASP A 155 0.14 5.72 34.36
CA ASP A 155 1.57 5.76 34.62
C ASP A 155 2.40 5.57 33.34
N LEU A 156 3.62 6.10 33.33
CA LEU A 156 4.54 6.02 32.20
C LEU A 156 5.94 5.67 32.70
N GLU A 157 6.46 4.55 32.22
CA GLU A 157 7.81 4.06 32.43
C GLU A 157 8.53 3.87 31.08
N PHE A 158 9.82 3.54 31.12
CA PHE A 158 10.58 3.29 29.89
C PHE A 158 9.97 2.14 29.08
N ASN A 159 9.55 2.43 27.85
CA ASN A 159 8.88 1.52 26.91
C ASN A 159 7.55 0.92 27.41
N PHE A 160 6.96 1.45 28.48
CA PHE A 160 5.74 0.90 29.08
C PHE A 160 4.80 2.02 29.55
N ILE A 161 3.52 1.88 29.25
CA ILE A 161 2.47 2.78 29.70
C ILE A 161 1.38 1.94 30.37
N GLU A 162 1.01 2.31 31.58
CA GLU A 162 -0.21 1.82 32.23
C GLU A 162 -1.37 2.76 31.91
N LEU A 163 -2.46 2.21 31.42
CA LEU A 163 -3.68 2.96 31.13
C LEU A 163 -4.61 2.96 32.34
N THR A 164 -5.43 4.00 32.45
CA THR A 164 -6.49 4.11 33.48
C THR A 164 -7.53 2.99 33.40
N THR A 165 -7.58 2.26 32.28
CA THR A 165 -8.41 1.06 32.10
C THR A 165 -7.82 -0.21 32.77
N GLY A 166 -6.60 -0.14 33.31
CA GLY A 166 -5.85 -1.29 33.82
C GLY A 166 -5.30 -2.19 32.71
N ARG A 167 -5.16 -1.65 31.49
CA ARG A 167 -4.44 -2.26 30.35
C ARG A 167 -3.10 -1.57 30.17
N SER A 168 -2.24 -2.13 29.32
CA SER A 168 -0.90 -1.59 29.05
C SER A 168 -0.65 -1.32 27.58
N ILE A 169 0.24 -0.38 27.29
CA ILE A 169 0.88 -0.17 25.99
C ILE A 169 2.38 -0.42 26.16
N GLN A 170 2.96 -1.32 25.38
CA GLN A 170 4.39 -1.64 25.45
C GLN A 170 5.07 -1.39 24.11
N PHE A 171 6.23 -0.74 24.13
CA PHE A 171 6.99 -0.40 22.93
C PHE A 171 8.09 -1.42 22.67
N VAL A 172 8.15 -1.93 21.44
CA VAL A 172 9.14 -2.91 21.00
C VAL A 172 9.85 -2.40 19.75
N THR A 173 11.14 -2.09 19.89
CA THR A 173 11.99 -1.76 18.75
C THR A 173 12.32 -3.01 17.96
N LEU A 174 12.08 -2.96 16.64
CA LEU A 174 12.38 -4.05 15.71
C LEU A 174 13.79 -3.91 15.12
N ASP A 175 14.38 -5.05 14.77
CA ASP A 175 15.62 -5.10 13.98
C ASP A 175 15.22 -5.00 12.49
N ASP A 176 15.74 -4.02 11.76
CA ASP A 176 15.07 -3.52 10.56
C ASP A 176 15.18 -4.46 9.33
N ILE A 177 14.05 -4.59 8.62
CA ILE A 177 14.01 -4.93 7.20
C ILE A 177 13.19 -3.82 6.57
N GLU A 178 13.86 -2.90 5.89
CA GLU A 178 13.20 -1.81 5.19
C GLU A 178 12.44 -2.36 3.97
N VAL A 179 11.16 -2.65 4.17
CA VAL A 179 10.27 -3.15 3.13
C VAL A 179 8.84 -2.70 3.40
N SER A 180 8.16 -2.25 2.35
CA SER A 180 6.71 -2.01 2.37
C SER A 180 5.99 -2.85 1.31
N SER A 181 4.76 -3.23 1.63
CA SER A 181 3.88 -3.91 0.66
C SER A 181 3.65 -3.07 -0.61
N THR A 182 3.58 -1.74 -0.49
CA THR A 182 3.39 -0.83 -1.64
C THR A 182 4.58 -0.86 -2.58
N GLU A 183 5.79 -0.79 -2.04
CA GLU A 183 7.00 -0.89 -2.86
C GLU A 183 7.13 -2.28 -3.51
N LEU A 184 6.77 -3.34 -2.80
CA LEU A 184 6.77 -4.68 -3.35
C LEU A 184 5.79 -4.86 -4.51
N ARG A 185 4.59 -4.27 -4.43
CA ARG A 185 3.67 -4.26 -5.57
C ARG A 185 4.28 -3.54 -6.77
N LYS A 186 4.95 -2.41 -6.59
CA LYS A 186 5.67 -1.70 -7.66
C LYS A 186 6.78 -2.57 -8.28
N LYS A 187 7.58 -3.25 -7.46
CA LYS A 187 8.63 -4.17 -7.94
C LYS A 187 8.05 -5.38 -8.69
N LEU A 188 7.01 -6.02 -8.15
CA LEU A 188 6.34 -7.17 -8.76
C LEU A 188 5.74 -6.85 -10.12
N ARG A 189 5.11 -5.67 -10.23
CA ARG A 189 4.59 -5.11 -11.48
C ARG A 189 5.70 -5.00 -12.51
N THR A 190 6.71 -4.19 -12.19
CA THR A 190 7.86 -3.89 -13.06
C THR A 190 8.83 -5.07 -13.30
N GLY A 191 8.48 -6.29 -12.88
CA GLY A 191 9.33 -7.48 -13.04
C GLY A 191 10.65 -7.43 -12.26
N ARG A 192 10.80 -6.49 -11.31
CA ARG A 192 12.00 -6.37 -10.48
C ARG A 192 12.05 -7.50 -9.45
N PRO A 193 13.26 -8.01 -9.12
CA PRO A 193 13.40 -9.08 -8.13
C PRO A 193 12.85 -8.69 -6.74
N VAL A 194 12.07 -9.58 -6.14
CA VAL A 194 11.50 -9.41 -4.78
C VAL A 194 11.87 -10.50 -3.77
N THR A 195 12.68 -11.48 -4.18
CA THR A 195 13.04 -12.66 -3.39
C THR A 195 13.66 -12.35 -2.03
N LYS A 196 14.38 -11.23 -1.91
CA LYS A 196 14.98 -10.78 -0.64
C LYS A 196 13.96 -10.26 0.38
N TYR A 197 12.73 -10.02 -0.03
CA TYR A 197 11.72 -9.34 0.75
C TYR A 197 10.51 -10.20 1.07
N LEU A 198 10.34 -11.33 0.37
CA LEU A 198 9.20 -12.23 0.51
C LEU A 198 9.66 -13.61 0.99
N PRO A 199 8.85 -14.31 1.82
CA PRO A 199 9.02 -15.74 1.99
C PRO A 199 8.89 -16.44 0.62
N LEU A 200 9.74 -17.45 0.36
CA LEU A 200 9.75 -18.17 -0.92
C LEU A 200 8.37 -18.75 -1.29
N ALA A 201 7.63 -19.26 -0.30
CA ALA A 201 6.28 -19.78 -0.52
C ALA A 201 5.29 -18.71 -1.01
N VAL A 202 5.41 -17.47 -0.52
CA VAL A 202 4.59 -16.34 -0.98
C VAL A 202 4.97 -15.95 -2.39
N GLU A 203 6.27 -15.86 -2.69
CA GLU A 203 6.76 -15.55 -4.03
C GLU A 203 6.29 -16.59 -5.06
N ASN A 204 6.36 -17.88 -4.73
CA ASN A 204 5.86 -18.97 -5.57
C ASN A 204 4.36 -18.86 -5.78
N TYR A 205 3.58 -18.61 -4.72
CA TYR A 205 2.13 -18.43 -4.81
C TYR A 205 1.77 -17.28 -5.76
N ILE A 206 2.46 -16.13 -5.63
CA ILE A 206 2.30 -14.97 -6.50
C ILE A 206 2.57 -15.33 -7.96
N LYS A 207 3.66 -16.07 -8.24
CA LYS A 207 4.02 -16.49 -9.60
C LYS A 207 3.01 -17.47 -10.20
N GLU A 208 2.58 -18.46 -9.43
CA GLU A 208 1.63 -19.48 -9.85
C GLU A 208 0.27 -18.87 -10.24
N HIS A 209 -0.22 -17.93 -9.43
CA HIS A 209 -1.54 -17.31 -9.62
C HIS A 209 -1.49 -16.03 -10.46
N GLY A 210 -0.32 -15.66 -10.98
CA GLY A 210 -0.13 -14.44 -11.76
C GLY A 210 -0.52 -13.16 -11.02
N LEU A 211 -0.38 -13.14 -9.70
CA LEU A 211 -0.76 -11.99 -8.88
C LEU A 211 0.23 -10.85 -9.08
N TYR A 212 -0.25 -9.62 -8.98
CA TYR A 212 0.56 -8.42 -9.16
C TYR A 212 1.27 -8.33 -10.52
N ARG A 213 0.98 -9.24 -11.47
CA ARG A 213 1.54 -9.21 -12.81
C ARG A 213 0.86 -8.13 -13.64
N ASP A 214 1.73 -7.46 -14.39
CA ASP A 214 1.50 -6.21 -15.06
C ASP A 214 0.64 -6.37 -16.32
N PHE A 215 -0.36 -5.49 -16.42
CA PHE A 215 -0.76 -4.76 -17.64
C PHE A 215 -1.15 -5.52 -18.92
N GLY A 216 -0.32 -6.44 -19.44
CA GLY A 216 -0.48 -7.03 -20.78
C GLY A 216 -1.73 -7.91 -20.97
N GLN A 217 -2.40 -8.34 -19.89
CA GLN A 217 -3.68 -9.03 -20.01
C GLN A 217 -4.87 -8.09 -20.20
N LYS A 218 -4.78 -6.84 -19.70
CA LYS A 218 -5.86 -5.83 -19.80
C LYS A 218 -5.68 -4.93 -21.01
N VAL A 219 -4.43 -4.57 -21.32
CA VAL A 219 -4.06 -3.82 -22.53
C VAL A 219 -3.40 -4.77 -23.51
N LYS A 220 -4.16 -5.21 -24.52
CA LYS A 220 -3.67 -6.14 -25.56
C LYS A 220 -2.93 -5.42 -26.68
N ASP A 221 -3.23 -4.15 -26.89
CA ASP A 221 -2.65 -3.30 -27.93
C ASP A 221 -2.27 -1.95 -27.32
N TYR A 222 -0.97 -1.80 -27.05
CA TYR A 222 -0.42 -0.59 -26.45
C TYR A 222 -0.40 0.61 -27.38
N LYS A 223 -0.44 0.39 -28.70
CA LYS A 223 -0.60 1.46 -29.68
C LYS A 223 -1.99 2.08 -29.58
N GLN A 224 -3.03 1.24 -29.52
CA GLN A 224 -4.41 1.72 -29.31
C GLN A 224 -4.58 2.36 -27.93
N PHE A 225 -3.92 1.81 -26.92
CA PHE A 225 -3.95 2.39 -25.57
C PHE A 225 -3.29 3.77 -25.52
N ALA A 226 -2.14 3.96 -26.18
CA ALA A 226 -1.50 5.27 -26.32
C ALA A 226 -2.41 6.28 -27.03
N LEU A 227 -3.08 5.86 -28.11
CA LEU A 227 -4.05 6.69 -28.84
C LEU A 227 -5.26 7.05 -27.97
N PHE A 228 -5.79 6.10 -27.18
CA PHE A 228 -6.85 6.37 -26.21
C PHE A 228 -6.42 7.45 -25.20
N CYS A 229 -5.24 7.31 -24.60
CA CYS A 229 -4.72 8.29 -23.65
C CYS A 229 -4.55 9.67 -24.30
N SER A 230 -4.04 9.73 -25.54
CA SER A 230 -3.93 10.96 -26.34
C SER A 230 -5.30 11.63 -26.50
N ASN A 231 -6.32 10.88 -26.89
CA ASN A 231 -7.67 11.40 -27.11
C ASN A 231 -8.28 11.96 -25.83
N ILE A 232 -8.15 11.26 -24.70
CA ILE A 232 -8.63 11.76 -23.40
C ILE A 232 -7.96 13.08 -23.04
N LEU A 233 -6.65 13.21 -23.25
CA LEU A 233 -5.93 14.46 -22.98
C LEU A 233 -6.40 15.60 -23.88
N GLU A 234 -6.61 15.34 -25.17
CA GLU A 234 -7.16 16.33 -26.12
C GLU A 234 -8.59 16.76 -25.77
N ASP A 235 -9.46 15.82 -25.43
CA ASP A 235 -10.85 16.07 -25.01
C ASP A 235 -10.90 16.96 -23.76
N LYS A 236 -9.94 16.75 -22.84
CA LYS A 236 -9.76 17.54 -21.62
C LYS A 236 -8.96 18.83 -21.85
N LYS A 237 -8.77 19.24 -23.11
CA LYS A 237 -8.10 20.49 -23.53
C LYS A 237 -6.60 20.54 -23.24
N GLY A 238 -5.94 19.39 -23.21
CA GLY A 238 -4.49 19.28 -23.31
C GLY A 238 -4.01 19.86 -24.64
N ILE A 239 -2.90 20.60 -24.60
CA ILE A 239 -2.32 21.27 -25.77
C ILE A 239 -1.06 20.55 -26.23
N MET A 240 -0.81 20.61 -27.55
CA MET A 240 0.31 19.94 -28.22
C MET A 240 0.43 18.46 -27.82
N THR A 241 -0.70 17.73 -27.84
CA THR A 241 -0.71 16.31 -27.51
C THR A 241 -0.11 15.52 -28.67
N HIS A 242 0.95 14.77 -28.38
CA HIS A 242 1.66 13.94 -29.36
C HIS A 242 1.92 12.56 -28.78
N SER A 243 1.80 11.55 -29.63
CA SER A 243 1.99 10.15 -29.26
C SER A 243 3.03 9.54 -30.18
N TYR A 244 3.91 8.70 -29.65
CA TYR A 244 5.03 8.12 -30.40
C TYR A 244 5.17 6.62 -30.12
N ASP A 245 5.52 5.87 -31.16
CA ASP A 245 6.01 4.49 -31.10
C ASP A 245 7.53 4.51 -31.04
N LEU A 246 8.04 3.98 -29.93
CA LEU A 246 9.45 3.92 -29.55
C LEU A 246 10.00 2.50 -29.62
N THR A 247 9.24 1.50 -30.13
CA THR A 247 9.63 0.08 -30.15
C THR A 247 10.95 -0.19 -30.88
N ASN A 248 11.29 0.65 -31.87
CA ASN A 248 12.54 0.57 -32.62
C ASN A 248 13.67 1.45 -32.04
N MET A 249 13.48 1.99 -30.83
CA MET A 249 14.42 2.87 -30.16
C MET A 249 14.87 2.27 -28.82
N SER A 250 16.06 2.65 -28.36
CA SER A 250 16.50 2.35 -27.00
C SER A 250 15.86 3.33 -26.02
N ALA A 251 14.57 3.13 -25.72
CA ALA A 251 13.76 3.97 -24.85
C ALA A 251 13.31 3.23 -23.57
N PRO A 252 12.94 3.96 -22.50
CA PRO A 252 12.45 3.35 -21.25
C PRO A 252 11.05 2.72 -21.37
N ALA A 253 10.31 3.01 -22.45
CA ALA A 253 9.00 2.45 -22.75
C ALA A 253 8.83 2.24 -24.27
N GLU A 254 7.89 1.39 -24.68
CA GLU A 254 7.59 1.09 -26.08
C GLU A 254 6.79 2.21 -26.75
N TYR A 255 5.97 2.92 -25.98
CA TYR A 255 5.15 4.04 -26.44
C TYR A 255 5.24 5.19 -25.45
N THR A 256 5.02 6.40 -25.96
CA THR A 256 4.89 7.57 -25.11
C THR A 256 3.82 8.53 -25.62
N VAL A 257 3.18 9.24 -24.70
CA VAL A 257 2.25 10.34 -24.98
C VAL A 257 2.78 11.57 -24.25
N ILE A 258 2.90 12.70 -24.95
CA ILE A 258 3.28 13.99 -24.38
C ILE A 258 2.11 14.95 -24.56
N SER A 259 1.69 15.63 -23.50
CA SER A 259 0.69 16.70 -23.57
C SER A 259 1.11 17.86 -22.66
N SER A 260 0.43 18.99 -22.77
CA SER A 260 0.66 20.13 -21.90
C SER A 260 -0.63 20.73 -21.38
N GLY A 261 -0.59 21.13 -20.11
CA GLY A 261 -1.59 21.99 -19.49
C GLY A 261 -1.15 23.45 -19.56
N THR A 262 -2.13 24.35 -19.61
CA THR A 262 -1.93 25.80 -19.62
C THR A 262 -1.48 26.37 -18.27
N SER A 263 -1.53 25.58 -17.20
CA SER A 263 -1.04 25.89 -15.85
C SER A 263 -0.67 24.60 -15.13
N THR A 264 0.04 24.69 -14.01
CA THR A 264 0.37 23.52 -13.18
C THR A 264 -0.88 22.79 -12.68
N ARG A 265 -1.91 23.53 -12.25
CA ARG A 265 -3.20 22.96 -11.83
C ARG A 265 -3.91 22.25 -12.97
N HIS A 266 -3.84 22.79 -14.19
CA HIS A 266 -4.41 22.14 -15.36
C HIS A 266 -3.65 20.84 -15.70
N ALA A 267 -2.32 20.84 -15.62
CA ALA A 267 -1.52 19.62 -15.83
C ALA A 267 -1.90 18.50 -14.84
N VAL A 268 -2.08 18.82 -13.55
CA VAL A 268 -2.58 17.85 -12.55
C VAL A 268 -4.00 17.39 -12.89
N SER A 269 -4.90 18.30 -13.26
CA SER A 269 -6.27 17.96 -13.63
C SER A 269 -6.35 17.06 -14.88
N LEU A 270 -5.44 17.21 -15.84
CA LEU A 270 -5.30 16.33 -17.01
C LEU A 270 -4.87 14.92 -16.57
N ALA A 271 -3.90 14.83 -15.65
CA ALA A 271 -3.44 13.56 -15.11
C ALA A 271 -4.55 12.82 -14.35
N ASP A 272 -5.29 13.52 -13.50
CA ASP A 272 -6.42 12.96 -12.76
C ASP A 272 -7.54 12.49 -13.71
N SER A 273 -7.85 13.30 -14.74
CA SER A 273 -8.86 12.93 -15.73
C SER A 273 -8.46 11.70 -16.54
N LEU A 274 -7.19 11.63 -16.96
CA LEU A 274 -6.66 10.49 -17.70
C LEU A 274 -6.68 9.22 -16.86
N THR A 275 -6.16 9.29 -15.63
CA THR A 275 -6.14 8.14 -14.72
C THR A 275 -7.54 7.63 -14.37
N GLY A 276 -8.51 8.55 -14.19
CA GLY A 276 -9.93 8.20 -14.04
C GLY A 276 -10.49 7.48 -15.26
N ALA A 277 -10.29 8.03 -16.47
CA ALA A 277 -10.78 7.43 -17.70
C ALA A 277 -10.16 6.05 -17.99
N VAL A 278 -8.86 5.88 -17.74
CA VAL A 278 -8.16 4.59 -17.89
C VAL A 278 -8.68 3.57 -16.88
N LYS A 279 -8.99 4.01 -15.65
CA LYS A 279 -9.63 3.15 -14.65
C LYS A 279 -11.03 2.73 -15.09
N ASP A 280 -11.84 3.63 -15.62
CA ASP A 280 -13.21 3.32 -16.02
C ASP A 280 -13.25 2.38 -17.23
N GLU A 281 -12.43 2.61 -18.25
CA GLU A 281 -12.43 1.83 -19.50
C GLU A 281 -11.68 0.50 -19.36
N PHE A 282 -10.50 0.51 -18.74
CA PHE A 282 -9.61 -0.66 -18.69
C PHE A 282 -9.57 -1.33 -17.31
N ASN A 283 -10.25 -0.77 -16.30
CA ASN A 283 -10.11 -1.17 -14.90
C ASN A 283 -8.62 -1.22 -14.49
N LEU A 284 -7.87 -0.20 -14.90
CA LEU A 284 -6.40 -0.13 -14.81
C LEU A 284 -5.96 1.13 -14.06
N LEU A 285 -5.01 0.97 -13.15
CA LEU A 285 -4.32 2.06 -12.47
C LEU A 285 -2.86 2.12 -12.95
N PRO A 286 -2.24 3.31 -12.97
CA PRO A 286 -0.83 3.45 -13.35
C PRO A 286 0.12 2.75 -12.36
N GLN A 287 1.30 2.34 -12.84
CA GLN A 287 2.41 1.82 -12.05
C GLN A 287 2.97 2.88 -11.10
N SER A 288 3.04 4.12 -11.57
CA SER A 288 3.35 5.30 -10.76
C SER A 288 2.79 6.56 -11.39
N VAL A 289 2.54 7.55 -10.53
CA VAL A 289 2.27 8.93 -10.92
C VAL A 289 3.22 9.80 -10.10
N GLU A 290 4.04 10.59 -10.77
CA GLU A 290 5.02 11.49 -10.14
C GLU A 290 4.75 12.93 -10.58
N GLY A 291 5.06 13.90 -9.71
CA GLY A 291 4.97 15.33 -10.02
C GLY A 291 3.60 16.00 -9.85
N THR A 292 2.60 15.31 -9.28
CA THR A 292 1.24 15.86 -9.06
C THR A 292 1.17 16.92 -7.95
N GLU A 293 2.12 16.93 -7.01
CA GLU A 293 2.17 17.94 -5.94
C GLU A 293 2.50 19.33 -6.49
N GLU A 294 3.44 19.42 -7.45
CA GLU A 294 3.87 20.67 -8.06
C GLU A 294 3.15 20.99 -9.38
N GLY A 295 2.78 19.97 -10.14
CA GLY A 295 2.11 20.08 -11.44
C GLY A 295 2.97 20.66 -12.58
N ARG A 296 4.29 20.82 -12.37
CA ARG A 296 5.20 21.33 -13.41
C ARG A 296 5.46 20.30 -14.51
N TRP A 297 5.66 19.05 -14.10
CA TRP A 297 5.82 17.91 -14.99
C TRP A 297 5.27 16.69 -14.28
N VAL A 298 4.13 16.20 -14.76
CA VAL A 298 3.50 14.97 -14.26
C VAL A 298 3.90 13.83 -15.18
N VAL A 299 4.37 12.73 -14.59
CA VAL A 299 4.71 11.51 -15.32
C VAL A 299 3.81 10.38 -14.83
N ILE A 300 3.09 9.76 -15.75
CA ILE A 300 2.21 8.62 -15.49
C ILE A 300 2.80 7.42 -16.21
N ASP A 301 3.15 6.41 -15.43
CA ASP A 301 3.78 5.18 -15.92
C ASP A 301 2.74 4.06 -16.02
N TYR A 302 2.53 3.53 -17.23
CA TYR A 302 1.68 2.37 -17.52
C TYR A 302 2.51 1.19 -18.08
N GLY A 303 3.82 1.14 -17.78
CA GLY A 303 4.76 0.12 -18.24
C GLY A 303 5.22 0.40 -19.66
N ALA A 304 4.67 -0.32 -20.64
CA ALA A 304 5.03 -0.11 -22.05
C ALA A 304 4.53 1.23 -22.62
N LEU A 305 3.70 1.98 -21.87
CA LEU A 305 3.33 3.36 -22.18
C LEU A 305 3.72 4.29 -21.03
N ILE A 306 4.46 5.36 -21.32
CA ILE A 306 4.68 6.48 -20.39
C ILE A 306 4.01 7.75 -20.92
N VAL A 307 3.21 8.40 -20.08
CA VAL A 307 2.54 9.66 -20.40
C VAL A 307 3.20 10.82 -19.65
N HIS A 308 3.66 11.82 -20.38
CA HIS A 308 4.22 13.06 -19.85
C HIS A 308 3.23 14.21 -20.02
N ILE A 309 2.84 14.84 -18.91
CA ILE A 309 1.96 16.01 -18.92
C ILE A 309 2.72 17.18 -18.29
N PHE A 310 3.09 18.14 -19.12
CA PHE A 310 3.83 19.31 -18.68
C PHE A 310 2.91 20.48 -18.36
N TYR A 311 3.35 21.38 -17.49
CA TYR A 311 2.99 22.78 -17.65
C TYR A 311 3.72 23.33 -18.88
N ASP A 312 2.99 23.91 -19.83
CA ASP A 312 3.51 24.32 -21.15
C ASP A 312 4.84 25.12 -21.11
N PHE A 313 4.96 26.05 -20.16
CA PHE A 313 6.19 26.82 -19.96
C PHE A 313 7.41 25.94 -19.68
N VAL A 314 7.22 24.89 -18.87
CA VAL A 314 8.27 23.96 -18.45
C VAL A 314 8.64 23.01 -19.60
N ARG A 315 7.67 22.61 -20.44
CA ARG A 315 7.93 21.72 -21.59
C ARG A 315 9.03 22.24 -22.50
N GLN A 316 9.07 23.55 -22.72
CA GLN A 316 10.05 24.20 -23.58
C GLN A 316 11.49 24.06 -23.04
N GLU A 317 11.66 23.96 -21.73
CA GLU A 317 12.96 23.79 -21.09
C GLU A 317 13.49 22.34 -21.24
N TYR A 318 12.61 21.34 -21.11
CA TYR A 318 12.98 19.92 -21.18
C TYR A 318 13.05 19.39 -22.61
N ASN A 319 12.16 19.83 -23.50
CA ASN A 319 12.12 19.51 -24.93
C ASN A 319 12.36 18.01 -25.26
N LEU A 320 11.59 17.13 -24.60
CA LEU A 320 11.73 15.68 -24.75
C LEU A 320 11.52 15.20 -26.19
N GLU A 321 10.74 15.94 -26.98
CA GLU A 321 10.51 15.70 -28.40
C GLU A 321 11.82 15.67 -29.20
N ARG A 322 12.84 16.40 -28.76
CA ARG A 322 14.18 16.34 -29.38
C ARG A 322 14.83 14.97 -29.21
N LEU A 323 14.60 14.29 -28.08
CA LEU A 323 15.09 12.93 -27.82
C LEU A 323 14.40 11.89 -28.71
N TRP A 324 13.16 12.18 -29.13
CA TRP A 324 12.31 11.28 -29.92
C TRP A 324 12.04 11.79 -31.33
N LYS A 325 12.91 12.65 -31.86
CA LYS A 325 12.79 13.19 -33.23
C LYS A 325 12.74 12.10 -34.31
N ASP A 326 13.35 10.95 -34.03
CA ASP A 326 13.43 9.79 -34.93
C ASP A 326 12.36 8.72 -34.61
N ALA A 327 11.51 8.97 -33.60
CA ALA A 327 10.40 8.10 -33.24
C ALA A 327 9.28 8.16 -34.28
N VAL A 328 8.51 7.08 -34.41
CA VAL A 328 7.38 7.03 -35.34
C VAL A 328 6.17 7.70 -34.67
N PRO A 329 5.65 8.83 -35.19
CA PRO A 329 4.47 9.45 -34.61
C PRO A 329 3.24 8.56 -34.79
N LEU A 330 2.50 8.35 -33.70
CA LEU A 330 1.19 7.72 -33.75
C LEU A 330 0.17 8.75 -34.22
N LYS A 331 -0.56 8.44 -35.29
CA LYS A 331 -1.68 9.24 -35.77
C LYS A 331 -2.96 8.44 -35.64
N ASN A 332 -4.05 9.10 -35.22
CA ASN A 332 -5.38 8.57 -35.41
C ASN A 332 -5.64 8.43 -36.91
N ASN A 333 -5.83 7.20 -37.39
CA ASN A 333 -6.38 6.95 -38.73
C ASN A 333 -7.91 7.14 -38.77
N LEU A 334 -8.50 7.77 -37.77
CA LEU A 334 -9.89 8.24 -37.83
C LEU A 334 -9.93 9.46 -38.76
N LEU A 335 -9.86 9.18 -40.06
CA LEU A 335 -10.32 10.06 -41.11
C LEU A 335 -11.81 10.34 -40.88
N LYS A 336 -12.10 11.61 -40.57
CA LYS A 336 -13.34 12.38 -40.81
C LYS A 336 -14.68 11.79 -40.40
#